data_AF-A0A800AEE5-F1
#
_entry.id   AF-A0A800AEE5-F1
#
_cell.length_a   1.000
_cell.length_b   1.000
_cell.length_c   1.000
_cell.angle_alpha   90.00
_cell.angle_beta   90.00
_cell.angle_gamma   90.00
#
_symmetry.space_group_name_H-M   'P 1'
#
loop_
_entity.id
_entity.type
_entity.pdbx_description
1 polymer ?
#
loop_
_entity_poly.entity_id
_entity_poly.type
_entity_poly.pdbx_seq_one_letter_code
_entity_poly.pdbx_strand_id
1 'polypeptide(L)'
;MKFILTCICIMTVTLCYFGVAIAEPPEWTFDDAAEIEGWSALNQVNLSVEDGVLKTVSLGGDPYFFPGGDWNTRDWEPFSGKDFSTIYLSVKVNKTDTWQVYYVTEEETGWAETQRQNFEVQASGDFIALEFVMERGGWQERTVTGFRIDPGVSEGVEAEIDYISLKGIPKIVETAVEANGKIATSWGKLKNQS
;
A
#
# COMPACT_ATOMS: atom_id res chain seq x y z
N MET A 1 -44.55 61.35 21.92
CA MET A 1 -44.53 60.54 20.68
C MET A 1 -43.44 59.48 20.85
N LYS A 2 -43.80 58.20 20.96
CA LYS A 2 -42.87 57.09 21.23
C LYS A 2 -42.20 56.62 19.93
N PHE A 3 -40.87 56.61 19.90
CA PHE A 3 -40.09 55.98 18.83
C PHE A 3 -39.98 54.48 19.13
N ILE A 4 -40.44 53.64 18.20
CA ILE A 4 -40.21 52.20 18.22
C ILE A 4 -39.01 51.95 17.29
N LEU A 5 -37.88 51.55 17.89
CA LEU A 5 -36.70 51.12 17.17
C LEU A 5 -36.81 49.60 16.98
N THR A 6 -37.18 49.16 15.78
CA THR A 6 -37.22 47.74 15.42
C THR A 6 -35.80 47.26 15.16
N CYS A 7 -35.26 46.46 16.07
CA CYS A 7 -33.95 45.83 15.96
C CYS A 7 -34.06 44.62 15.02
N ILE A 8 -33.55 44.73 13.78
CA ILE A 8 -33.42 43.60 12.86
C ILE A 8 -32.12 42.89 13.19
N CYS A 9 -32.22 41.75 13.88
CA CYS A 9 -31.10 40.86 14.15
C CYS A 9 -30.79 40.07 12.87
N ILE A 10 -29.72 40.45 12.17
CA ILE A 10 -29.21 39.69 11.02
C ILE A 10 -28.46 38.48 11.58
N MET A 11 -29.12 37.32 11.64
CA MET A 11 -28.43 36.05 11.86
C MET A 11 -27.63 35.71 10.60
N THR A 12 -26.31 35.93 10.65
CA THR A 12 -25.38 35.35 9.69
C THR A 12 -25.35 33.83 9.90
N VAL A 13 -25.92 33.09 8.95
CA VAL A 13 -25.74 31.64 8.86
C VAL A 13 -24.32 31.38 8.37
N THR A 14 -23.40 31.07 9.28
CA THR A 14 -22.08 30.59 8.93
C THR A 14 -22.23 29.16 8.42
N LEU A 15 -22.23 29.00 7.09
CA LEU A 15 -22.17 27.70 6.44
C LEU A 15 -20.74 27.16 6.64
N CYS A 16 -20.52 26.37 7.68
CA CYS A 16 -19.26 25.63 7.86
C CYS A 16 -19.17 24.59 6.74
N TYR A 17 -18.35 24.87 5.73
CA TYR A 17 -18.00 23.92 4.69
C TYR A 17 -17.11 22.85 5.35
N PHE A 18 -17.71 21.74 5.79
CA PHE A 18 -16.94 20.55 6.12
C PHE A 18 -16.47 19.95 4.79
N GLY A 19 -15.23 20.27 4.40
CA GLY A 19 -14.56 19.51 3.34
C GLY A 19 -14.50 18.06 3.79
N VAL A 20 -15.07 17.16 3.01
CA VAL A 20 -14.82 15.72 3.18
C VAL A 20 -13.35 15.52 2.80
N ALA A 21 -12.49 15.30 3.79
CA ALA A 21 -11.17 14.79 3.53
C ALA A 21 -11.34 13.38 2.98
N ILE A 22 -11.02 13.17 1.70
CA ILE A 22 -10.88 11.83 1.15
C ILE A 22 -9.61 11.27 1.77
N ALA A 23 -9.71 10.14 2.46
CA ALA A 23 -8.56 9.41 2.94
C ALA A 23 -7.67 9.08 1.72
N GLU A 24 -6.45 9.60 1.74
CA GLU A 24 -5.45 9.25 0.75
C GLU A 24 -5.00 7.82 1.07
N PRO A 25 -5.08 6.87 0.12
CA PRO A 25 -4.69 5.50 0.39
C PRO A 25 -3.17 5.46 0.61
N PRO A 26 -2.64 4.44 1.26
CA PRO A 26 -1.22 4.46 1.60
C PRO A 26 -0.28 4.14 0.42
N GLU A 27 0.96 4.61 0.55
CA GLU A 27 2.10 4.38 -0.35
C GLU A 27 3.38 4.31 0.51
N TRP A 28 4.27 3.37 0.19
CA TRP A 28 5.56 3.18 0.86
C TRP A 28 6.66 2.98 -0.19
N THR A 29 7.77 3.71 -0.05
CA THR A 29 8.89 3.72 -1.01
C THR A 29 10.21 3.23 -0.41
N PHE A 30 10.25 3.03 0.91
CA PHE A 30 11.40 2.44 1.62
C PHE A 30 12.72 3.19 1.38
N ASP A 31 12.63 4.47 1.02
CA ASP A 31 13.79 5.34 0.80
C ASP A 31 14.48 5.67 2.13
N ASP A 32 13.73 5.64 3.23
CA ASP A 32 14.23 5.77 4.60
C ASP A 32 14.14 4.43 5.34
N ALA A 33 15.26 4.00 5.92
CA ALA A 33 15.32 2.78 6.74
C ALA A 33 14.38 2.85 7.96
N ALA A 34 14.05 4.05 8.45
CA ALA A 34 13.07 4.24 9.52
C ALA A 34 11.65 3.83 9.13
N GLU A 35 11.32 3.71 7.83
CA GLU A 35 10.01 3.21 7.39
C GLU A 35 9.72 1.80 7.93
N ILE A 36 10.75 0.99 8.23
CA ILE A 36 10.56 -0.34 8.85
C ILE A 36 9.78 -0.29 10.17
N GLU A 37 9.81 0.83 10.90
CA GLU A 37 9.06 1.01 12.15
C GLU A 37 7.54 0.94 11.93
N GLY A 38 7.07 1.22 10.72
CA GLY A 38 5.69 1.09 10.30
C GLY A 38 5.29 -0.32 9.87
N TRP A 39 6.20 -1.30 9.85
CA TRP A 39 5.95 -2.64 9.31
C TRP A 39 6.21 -3.74 10.33
N SER A 40 5.30 -4.71 10.41
CA SER A 40 5.48 -5.87 11.29
C SER A 40 5.65 -7.17 10.53
N ALA A 41 6.72 -7.88 10.87
CA ALA A 41 6.98 -9.26 10.49
C ALA A 41 6.43 -10.18 11.59
N LEU A 42 5.34 -10.92 11.35
CA LEU A 42 4.70 -11.68 12.44
C LEU A 42 4.90 -13.18 12.37
N ASN A 43 4.71 -13.79 11.20
CA ASN A 43 4.82 -15.24 11.07
C ASN A 43 5.80 -15.57 9.96
N GLN A 44 6.79 -16.39 10.29
CA GLN A 44 7.71 -17.01 9.33
C GLN A 44 8.29 -16.05 8.27
N VAL A 45 8.51 -14.79 8.61
CA VAL A 45 9.10 -13.81 7.71
C VAL A 45 10.04 -12.91 8.50
N ASN A 46 11.16 -12.55 7.89
CA ASN A 46 12.01 -11.47 8.35
C ASN A 46 11.88 -10.27 7.40
N LEU A 47 11.96 -9.07 7.97
CA LEU A 47 11.97 -7.81 7.23
C LEU A 47 13.19 -6.98 7.63
N SER A 48 13.75 -6.25 6.67
CA SER A 48 14.61 -5.10 6.93
C SER A 48 14.42 -4.07 5.82
N VAL A 49 14.66 -2.80 6.12
CA VAL A 49 14.82 -1.77 5.07
C VAL A 49 16.28 -1.40 4.99
N GLU A 50 16.89 -1.69 3.86
CA GLU A 50 18.31 -1.49 3.57
C GLU A 50 18.47 -1.12 2.10
N ASP A 51 19.45 -0.27 1.78
CA ASP A 51 19.75 0.13 0.39
C ASP A 51 18.54 0.74 -0.36
N GLY A 52 17.59 1.34 0.37
CA GLY A 52 16.41 1.98 -0.19
C GLY A 52 15.31 1.03 -0.64
N VAL A 53 15.30 -0.22 -0.13
CA VAL A 53 14.30 -1.25 -0.44
C VAL A 53 13.89 -2.02 0.82
N LEU A 54 12.65 -2.51 0.85
CA LEU A 54 12.20 -3.51 1.83
C LEU A 54 12.69 -4.90 1.40
N LYS A 55 13.54 -5.51 2.22
CA LYS A 55 14.01 -6.89 2.07
C LYS A 55 13.10 -7.82 2.87
N THR A 56 12.65 -8.92 2.24
CA THR A 56 11.83 -9.94 2.89
C THR A 56 12.45 -11.32 2.73
N VAL A 57 12.42 -12.13 3.78
CA VAL A 57 12.84 -13.55 3.72
C VAL A 57 11.76 -14.44 4.30
N SER A 58 11.18 -15.30 3.47
CA SER A 58 10.20 -16.31 3.88
C SER A 58 10.89 -17.51 4.53
N LEU A 59 10.58 -17.74 5.80
CA LEU A 59 11.17 -18.76 6.67
C LEU A 59 10.30 -20.04 6.78
N GLY A 60 9.19 -20.11 6.03
CA GLY A 60 8.25 -21.22 6.11
C GLY A 60 7.11 -21.11 5.09
N GLY A 61 6.01 -21.82 5.35
CA GLY A 61 4.88 -21.95 4.41
C GLY A 61 3.75 -20.94 4.58
N ASP A 62 3.78 -20.11 5.62
CA ASP A 62 2.81 -19.03 5.85
C ASP A 62 3.53 -17.73 6.28
N PRO A 63 4.50 -17.23 5.48
CA PRO A 63 5.18 -15.98 5.78
C PRO A 63 4.20 -14.82 5.62
N TYR A 64 4.07 -13.92 6.60
CA TYR A 64 3.27 -12.70 6.39
C TYR A 64 3.72 -11.49 7.19
N PHE A 65 3.53 -10.33 6.56
CA PHE A 65 3.80 -9.02 7.13
C PHE A 65 2.74 -7.99 6.71
N PHE A 66 2.63 -6.90 7.44
CA PHE A 66 1.64 -5.85 7.13
C PHE A 66 2.16 -4.45 7.46
N PRO A 67 1.60 -3.44 6.79
CA PRO A 67 1.85 -2.06 7.13
C PRO A 67 0.98 -1.59 8.30
N GLY A 68 1.49 -0.57 8.99
CA GLY A 68 0.81 0.22 9.99
C GLY A 68 0.94 -0.24 11.44
N GLY A 69 2.06 -0.88 11.79
CA GLY A 69 2.38 -1.25 13.16
C GLY A 69 2.17 -2.73 13.46
N ASP A 70 1.56 -3.07 14.60
CA ASP A 70 1.36 -4.42 15.15
C ASP A 70 0.05 -5.12 14.71
N TRP A 71 -0.16 -6.39 15.10
CA TRP A 71 -1.37 -7.15 14.78
C TRP A 71 -2.64 -6.34 15.09
N ASN A 72 -3.48 -6.14 14.06
CA ASN A 72 -4.71 -5.33 14.11
C ASN A 72 -4.51 -3.84 14.49
N THR A 73 -3.32 -3.28 14.35
CA THR A 73 -3.03 -1.85 14.48
C THR A 73 -2.75 -1.26 13.09
N ARG A 74 -3.23 -0.05 12.82
CA ARG A 74 -3.03 0.64 11.54
C ARG A 74 -2.70 2.10 11.82
N ASP A 75 -1.69 2.64 11.15
CA ASP A 75 -1.31 4.05 11.18
C ASP A 75 -1.79 4.84 9.96
N TRP A 76 -2.63 4.20 9.13
CA TRP A 76 -3.23 4.76 7.93
C TRP A 76 -4.75 4.70 8.00
N GLU A 77 -5.40 5.66 7.34
CA GLU A 77 -6.86 5.81 7.33
C GLU A 77 -7.53 4.76 6.43
N PRO A 78 -8.65 4.14 6.85
CA PRO A 78 -9.43 3.24 6.00
C PRO A 78 -9.79 3.87 4.65
N PHE A 79 -9.84 3.06 3.60
CA PHE A 79 -10.07 3.54 2.24
C PHE A 79 -11.10 2.69 1.49
N SER A 80 -11.72 3.28 0.47
CA SER A 80 -12.64 2.60 -0.44
C SER A 80 -11.87 1.64 -1.34
N GLY A 81 -12.10 0.33 -1.21
CA GLY A 81 -11.45 -0.64 -2.09
C GLY A 81 -11.91 -0.55 -3.55
N LYS A 82 -13.06 0.11 -3.82
CA LYS A 82 -13.52 0.46 -5.16
C LYS A 82 -12.61 1.49 -5.84
N ASP A 83 -12.27 2.54 -5.09
CA ASP A 83 -11.47 3.65 -5.62
C ASP A 83 -9.98 3.28 -5.67
N PHE A 84 -9.58 2.33 -4.83
CA PHE A 84 -8.21 1.80 -4.73
C PHE A 84 -8.22 0.27 -4.88
N SER A 85 -8.61 -0.19 -6.06
CA SER A 85 -8.76 -1.62 -6.40
C SER A 85 -7.46 -2.29 -6.82
N THR A 86 -6.35 -1.56 -6.89
CA THR A 86 -5.10 -2.07 -7.47
C THR A 86 -3.93 -1.82 -6.54
N ILE A 87 -3.16 -2.88 -6.26
CA ILE A 87 -1.87 -2.79 -5.58
C ILE A 87 -0.77 -2.74 -6.65
N TYR A 88 0.08 -1.72 -6.56
CA TYR A 88 1.26 -1.55 -7.37
C TYR A 88 2.49 -1.93 -6.55
N LEU A 89 3.35 -2.79 -7.11
CA LEU A 89 4.53 -3.33 -6.45
C LEU A 89 5.70 -3.32 -7.42
N SER A 90 6.88 -2.82 -7.01
CA SER A 90 8.13 -3.07 -7.74
C SER A 90 8.98 -4.04 -6.92
N VAL A 91 9.27 -5.21 -7.49
CA VAL A 91 9.88 -6.32 -6.74
C VAL A 91 10.92 -7.06 -7.56
N LYS A 92 11.95 -7.56 -6.87
CA LYS A 92 12.93 -8.52 -7.37
C LYS A 92 12.91 -9.73 -6.44
N VAL A 93 12.73 -10.95 -6.97
CA VAL A 93 12.69 -12.18 -6.18
C VAL A 93 13.70 -13.21 -6.68
N ASN A 94 14.30 -13.95 -5.75
CA ASN A 94 15.27 -15.01 -6.05
C ASN A 94 14.64 -16.27 -6.68
N LYS A 95 13.33 -16.48 -6.47
CA LYS A 95 12.60 -17.70 -6.83
C LYS A 95 11.15 -17.37 -7.17
N THR A 96 10.62 -18.01 -8.21
CA THR A 96 9.20 -17.92 -8.57
C THR A 96 8.36 -18.58 -7.48
N ASP A 97 7.36 -17.86 -6.97
CA ASP A 97 6.41 -18.41 -6.00
C ASP A 97 5.04 -17.70 -6.11
N THR A 98 4.03 -18.30 -5.48
CA THR A 98 2.72 -17.69 -5.28
C THR A 98 2.76 -16.79 -4.05
N TRP A 99 2.53 -15.50 -4.26
CA TRP A 99 2.32 -14.53 -3.21
C TRP A 99 0.83 -14.34 -2.95
N GLN A 100 0.50 -13.84 -1.77
CA GLN A 100 -0.88 -13.60 -1.38
C GLN A 100 -1.04 -12.23 -0.73
N VAL A 101 -2.20 -11.62 -0.95
CA VAL A 101 -2.67 -10.47 -0.18
C VAL A 101 -3.95 -10.88 0.50
N TYR A 102 -3.92 -10.91 1.83
CA TYR A 102 -5.14 -10.96 2.63
C TYR A 102 -5.54 -9.56 3.07
N TYR A 103 -6.82 -9.41 3.38
CA TYR A 103 -7.34 -8.12 3.83
C TYR A 103 -8.53 -8.26 4.76
N VAL A 104 -8.82 -7.17 5.46
CA VAL A 104 -9.97 -6.99 6.34
C VAL A 104 -10.72 -5.72 5.96
N THR A 105 -12.01 -5.72 6.24
CA THR A 105 -12.94 -4.64 5.91
C THR A 105 -13.68 -4.18 7.17
N GLU A 106 -14.43 -3.10 7.07
CA GLU A 106 -15.33 -2.67 8.16
C GLU A 106 -16.38 -3.74 8.50
N GLU A 107 -16.86 -4.48 7.48
CA GLU A 107 -17.88 -5.52 7.63
C GLU A 107 -17.31 -6.88 8.04
N GLU A 108 -16.10 -7.21 7.57
CA GLU A 108 -15.43 -8.48 7.81
C GLU A 108 -14.02 -8.24 8.36
N THR A 109 -13.94 -8.18 9.70
CA THR A 109 -12.71 -7.83 10.43
C THR A 109 -11.77 -9.01 10.69
N GLY A 110 -12.13 -10.21 10.24
CA GLY A 110 -11.33 -11.43 10.41
C GLY A 110 -10.47 -11.73 9.18
N TRP A 111 -9.32 -12.35 9.38
CA TRP A 111 -8.47 -12.83 8.29
C TRP A 111 -8.99 -14.18 7.78
N ALA A 112 -9.57 -14.21 6.59
CA ALA A 112 -10.19 -15.41 6.03
C ALA A 112 -9.68 -15.74 4.62
N GLU A 113 -9.69 -17.02 4.27
CA GLU A 113 -9.36 -17.53 2.92
C GLU A 113 -10.21 -16.89 1.80
N THR A 114 -11.42 -16.47 2.14
CA THR A 114 -12.34 -15.77 1.24
C THR A 114 -11.91 -14.33 0.97
N GLN A 115 -11.16 -13.71 1.90
CA GLN A 115 -10.64 -12.34 1.83
C GLN A 115 -9.16 -12.33 1.42
N ARG A 116 -8.86 -13.01 0.31
CA ARG A 116 -7.51 -13.15 -0.23
C ARG A 116 -7.47 -13.12 -1.75
N GLN A 117 -6.43 -12.49 -2.29
CA GLN A 117 -6.01 -12.61 -3.68
C GLN A 117 -4.65 -13.31 -3.74
N ASN A 118 -4.50 -14.28 -4.66
CA ASN A 118 -3.22 -14.87 -4.98
C ASN A 118 -2.69 -14.27 -6.28
N PHE A 119 -1.38 -14.17 -6.40
CA PHE A 119 -0.69 -13.84 -7.64
C PHE A 119 0.67 -14.52 -7.68
N GLU A 120 1.16 -14.82 -8.87
CA GLU A 120 2.48 -15.39 -9.05
C GLU A 120 3.51 -14.26 -9.24
N VAL A 121 4.62 -14.35 -8.52
CA VAL A 121 5.77 -13.45 -8.71
C VAL A 121 6.90 -14.26 -9.31
N GLN A 122 7.38 -13.84 -10.48
CA GLN A 122 8.40 -14.56 -11.24
C GLN A 122 9.81 -14.19 -10.77
N ALA A 123 10.68 -15.20 -10.62
CA ALA A 123 12.11 -15.01 -10.43
C ALA A 123 12.66 -14.07 -11.50
N SER A 124 13.39 -13.05 -11.07
CA SER A 124 14.01 -12.07 -11.96
C SER A 124 15.35 -11.61 -11.40
N GLY A 125 16.32 -11.37 -12.28
CA GLY A 125 17.58 -10.73 -11.92
C GLY A 125 17.42 -9.22 -11.69
N ASP A 126 16.33 -8.64 -12.19
CA ASP A 126 16.03 -7.20 -12.14
C ASP A 126 14.67 -6.96 -11.46
N PHE A 127 14.45 -5.73 -10.99
CA PHE A 127 13.13 -5.31 -10.51
C PHE A 127 12.09 -5.35 -11.62
N ILE A 128 10.91 -5.91 -11.30
CA ILE A 128 9.74 -5.91 -12.16
C ILE A 128 8.61 -5.13 -11.50
N ALA A 129 7.95 -4.27 -12.27
CA ALA A 129 6.75 -3.58 -11.84
C ALA A 129 5.53 -4.49 -12.07
N LEU A 130 4.73 -4.66 -11.02
CA LEU A 130 3.54 -5.50 -10.99
C LEU A 130 2.34 -4.67 -10.59
N GLU A 131 1.20 -4.99 -11.21
CA GLU A 131 -0.10 -4.36 -10.96
C GLU A 131 -1.11 -5.47 -10.69
N PHE A 132 -1.69 -5.49 -9.49
CA PHE A 132 -2.64 -6.53 -9.07
C PHE A 132 -3.98 -5.92 -8.77
N VAL A 133 -4.97 -6.22 -9.62
CA VAL A 133 -6.36 -5.84 -9.36
C VAL A 133 -6.94 -6.80 -8.31
N MET A 134 -7.41 -6.24 -7.20
CA MET A 134 -8.05 -6.96 -6.11
C MET A 134 -9.52 -7.18 -6.44
N GLU A 135 -9.87 -8.36 -6.96
CA GLU A 135 -11.23 -8.67 -7.44
C GLU A 135 -12.00 -9.66 -6.56
N ARG A 136 -11.30 -10.35 -5.66
CA ARG A 136 -11.90 -11.40 -4.82
C ARG A 136 -12.33 -10.88 -3.46
N GLY A 137 -13.36 -11.51 -2.89
CA GLY A 137 -13.70 -11.46 -1.46
C GLY A 137 -14.44 -10.20 -0.96
N GLY A 138 -14.88 -9.33 -1.86
CA GLY A 138 -15.57 -8.10 -1.47
C GLY A 138 -14.69 -6.84 -1.40
N TRP A 139 -13.44 -6.88 -1.87
CA TRP A 139 -12.53 -5.72 -1.81
C TRP A 139 -13.13 -4.48 -2.46
N GLN A 140 -13.65 -4.59 -3.69
CA GLN A 140 -14.14 -3.45 -4.48
C GLN A 140 -15.52 -2.96 -4.03
N GLU A 141 -16.14 -3.65 -3.08
CA GLU A 141 -17.47 -3.34 -2.57
C GLU A 141 -17.44 -2.69 -1.19
N ARG A 142 -16.27 -2.67 -0.53
CA ARG A 142 -16.16 -2.39 0.91
C ARG A 142 -15.05 -1.39 1.25
N THR A 143 -15.13 -0.85 2.46
CA THR A 143 -14.05 -0.08 3.06
C THR A 143 -12.98 -1.04 3.58
N VAL A 144 -11.78 -0.96 3.03
CA VAL A 144 -10.62 -1.73 3.48
C VAL A 144 -10.00 -1.04 4.69
N THR A 145 -9.84 -1.80 5.76
CA THR A 145 -9.30 -1.34 7.05
C THR A 145 -7.95 -1.96 7.36
N GLY A 146 -7.52 -2.96 6.60
CA GLY A 146 -6.23 -3.61 6.79
C GLY A 146 -5.91 -4.57 5.65
N PHE A 147 -4.63 -4.72 5.34
CA PHE A 147 -4.16 -5.78 4.47
C PHE A 147 -2.80 -6.28 4.95
N ARG A 148 -2.42 -7.47 4.50
CA ARG A 148 -1.10 -8.07 4.71
C ARG A 148 -0.59 -8.63 3.39
N ILE A 149 0.72 -8.77 3.30
CA ILE A 149 1.41 -9.37 2.17
C ILE A 149 2.07 -10.65 2.68
N ASP A 150 1.86 -11.72 1.94
CA ASP A 150 2.41 -13.04 2.22
C ASP A 150 3.43 -13.33 1.09
N PRO A 151 4.75 -13.14 1.32
CA PRO A 151 5.77 -13.13 0.28
C PRO A 151 6.20 -14.54 -0.14
N GLY A 152 5.28 -15.30 -0.73
CA GLY A 152 5.48 -16.69 -1.13
C GLY A 152 4.74 -17.67 -0.23
N VAL A 153 4.58 -18.90 -0.69
CA VAL A 153 4.05 -20.03 0.10
C VAL A 153 5.11 -21.10 0.38
N SER A 154 6.37 -20.81 0.06
CA SER A 154 7.53 -21.66 0.32
C SER A 154 8.58 -20.96 1.17
N GLU A 155 9.33 -21.76 1.92
CA GLU A 155 10.58 -21.32 2.55
C GLU A 155 11.64 -20.93 1.51
N GLY A 156 12.49 -19.96 1.85
CA GLY A 156 13.63 -19.53 1.06
C GLY A 156 13.31 -18.53 -0.06
N VAL A 157 12.09 -18.00 -0.09
CA VAL A 157 11.76 -16.87 -0.97
C VAL A 157 12.38 -15.61 -0.38
N GLU A 158 13.32 -15.02 -1.10
CA GLU A 158 13.96 -13.75 -0.79
C GLU A 158 13.50 -12.71 -1.81
N ALA A 159 13.07 -11.56 -1.31
CA ALA A 159 12.57 -10.47 -2.13
C ALA A 159 13.18 -9.13 -1.72
N GLU A 160 13.41 -8.28 -2.71
CA GLU A 160 13.63 -6.85 -2.53
C GLU A 160 12.43 -6.12 -3.14
N ILE A 161 11.83 -5.20 -2.38
CA ILE A 161 10.65 -4.43 -2.76
C ILE A 161 11.01 -2.94 -2.73
N ASP A 162 10.96 -2.28 -3.89
CA ASP A 162 11.25 -0.86 -4.02
C ASP A 162 10.05 0.01 -3.60
N TYR A 163 8.82 -0.42 -3.90
CA TYR A 163 7.64 0.27 -3.40
C TYR A 163 6.42 -0.65 -3.31
N ILE A 164 5.49 -0.28 -2.44
CA ILE A 164 4.11 -0.78 -2.39
C ILE A 164 3.20 0.45 -2.42
N SER A 165 2.26 0.52 -3.36
CA SER A 165 1.36 1.67 -3.47
C SER A 165 -0.05 1.27 -3.88
N LEU A 166 -1.03 1.99 -3.34
CA LEU A 166 -2.43 1.97 -3.77
C LEU A 166 -2.80 3.18 -4.65
N LYS A 167 -1.86 4.12 -4.85
CA LYS A 167 -2.07 5.37 -5.63
C LYS A 167 -1.68 5.25 -7.09
N GLY A 168 -0.99 4.18 -7.46
CA GLY A 168 -0.30 4.04 -8.74
C GLY A 168 1.19 3.80 -8.55
N ILE A 169 1.91 3.71 -9.65
CA ILE A 169 3.38 3.68 -9.62
C ILE A 169 3.88 5.03 -9.07
N PRO A 170 4.68 5.04 -7.98
CA PRO A 170 5.23 6.27 -7.43
C PRO A 170 5.98 7.06 -8.49
N LYS A 171 5.82 8.39 -8.48
CA LYS A 171 6.59 9.27 -9.36
C LYS A 171 7.97 9.42 -8.77
N ILE A 172 8.98 8.81 -9.40
CA ILE A 172 10.37 9.01 -9.00
C ILE A 172 10.71 10.49 -9.19
N VAL A 173 10.96 11.18 -8.08
CA VAL A 173 11.61 12.49 -8.10
C VAL A 173 13.08 12.20 -8.39
N GLU A 174 13.57 12.64 -9.55
CA GLU A 174 14.99 12.54 -9.96
C GLU A 174 15.89 13.30 -8.98
N THR A 175 16.13 12.72 -7.82
CA THR A 175 17.09 13.22 -6.85
C THR A 175 18.32 12.34 -6.98
N ALA A 176 19.29 12.83 -7.76
CA ALA A 176 20.66 12.34 -7.93
C ALA A 176 20.91 10.87 -7.58
N VAL A 177 20.98 10.04 -8.62
CA VAL A 177 21.45 8.65 -8.62
C VAL A 177 22.68 8.47 -7.73
N GLU A 178 22.50 7.91 -6.53
CA GLU A 178 23.55 7.16 -5.86
C GLU A 178 23.81 5.92 -6.72
N ALA A 179 25.03 5.79 -7.22
CA ALA A 179 25.44 4.90 -8.32
C ALA A 179 25.36 3.38 -8.02
N ASN A 180 24.52 2.95 -7.06
CA ASN A 180 24.60 1.62 -6.48
C ASN A 180 23.25 0.91 -6.29
N GLY A 181 22.09 1.59 -6.37
CA GLY A 181 20.84 0.98 -5.88
C GLY A 181 19.59 1.09 -6.74
N LYS A 182 19.37 2.23 -7.44
CA LYS A 182 18.05 2.53 -8.04
C LYS A 182 18.09 2.82 -9.53
N ILE A 183 18.57 1.89 -10.35
CA ILE A 183 18.45 2.01 -11.83
C ILE A 183 17.63 0.85 -12.39
N ALA A 184 16.30 0.90 -12.25
CA ALA A 184 15.42 0.08 -13.09
C ALA A 184 13.95 0.55 -13.12
N THR A 185 13.67 1.78 -13.59
CA THR A 185 12.31 2.13 -14.05
C THR A 185 12.29 2.99 -15.32
N SER A 186 13.42 3.31 -15.93
CA SER A 186 13.49 4.16 -17.13
C SER A 186 13.34 3.44 -18.48
N TRP A 187 12.53 2.37 -18.57
CA TRP A 187 12.26 1.69 -19.86
C TRP A 187 10.84 1.89 -20.42
N GLY A 188 9.92 2.49 -19.66
CA GLY A 188 8.50 2.59 -20.04
C GLY A 188 8.08 3.76 -20.95
N LYS A 189 8.94 4.74 -21.28
CA LYS A 189 8.50 5.97 -22.00
C LYS A 189 9.26 6.38 -23.26
N LEU A 190 10.22 5.58 -23.75
CA LEU A 190 10.96 5.90 -24.99
C LEU A 190 10.52 5.06 -26.20
N LYS A 191 9.21 4.94 -26.46
CA LYS A 191 8.67 4.56 -27.78
C LYS A 191 7.29 5.19 -28.03
N ASN A 192 7.27 6.50 -28.28
CA ASN A 192 6.29 7.14 -29.17
C ASN A 192 6.64 8.63 -29.38
N GLN A 193 7.70 8.86 -30.14
CA GLN A 193 7.94 10.11 -30.86
C GLN A 193 8.52 9.69 -32.22
N SER A 194 7.64 9.33 -33.15
CA SER A 194 7.91 9.32 -34.59
C SER A 194 6.68 9.85 -35.30
#